data_AF-A0A6G1KP31-F1
#
_entry.id   AF-A0A6G1KP31-F1
#
_cell.length_a   1.000
_cell.length_b   1.000
_cell.length_c   1.000
_cell.angle_alpha   90.00
_cell.angle_beta   90.00
_cell.angle_gamma   90.00
#
_symmetry.space_group_name_H-M   'P 1'
#
loop_
_entity.id
_entity.type
_entity.pdbx_description
1 polymer ?
#
loop_
_entity_poly.entity_id
_entity_poly.type
_entity_poly.pdbx_seq_one_letter_code
_entity_poly.pdbx_strand_id
1 'polypeptide(L)' 'VGKIKHTHAPLRRIFNILKAKIRSYIDNKDILQIAIKALNNTAGPHRIIPTLLIFSTYLRIN' A
#
# COMPACT_ATOMS: atom_id res chain seq x y z
N VAL A 1 19.40 -6.70 6.06
CA VAL A 1 19.01 -5.40 5.45
C VAL A 1 18.22 -5.53 4.13
N GLY A 2 18.33 -6.64 3.38
CA GLY A 2 17.69 -6.78 2.05
C GLY A 2 16.16 -6.86 2.00
N LYS A 3 15.49 -7.58 2.93
CA LYS A 3 14.03 -7.74 2.93
C LYS A 3 13.27 -6.43 3.19
N ILE A 4 13.72 -5.62 4.15
CA ILE A 4 13.07 -4.37 4.55
C ILE A 4 13.12 -3.33 3.41
N LYS A 5 14.27 -3.19 2.74
CA LYS A 5 14.43 -2.28 1.59
C LYS A 5 13.49 -2.63 0.42
N HIS A 6 13.23 -3.91 0.18
CA HIS A 6 12.38 -4.36 -0.93
C HIS A 6 10.89 -4.08 -0.68
N THR A 7 10.45 -4.14 0.59
CA THR A 7 9.04 -3.90 0.97
C THR A 7 8.61 -2.45 0.82
N HIS A 8 9.53 -1.48 0.98
CA HIS A 8 9.20 -0.06 0.89
C HIS A 8 9.29 0.52 -0.52
N ALA A 9 9.95 -0.18 -1.46
CA ALA A 9 10.09 0.29 -2.84
C ALA A 9 8.75 0.51 -3.57
N PRO A 10 7.74 -0.39 -3.45
CA PRO A 10 6.40 -0.16 -4.01
C PRO A 10 5.69 1.04 -3.39
N LEU A 11 5.74 1.16 -2.05
CA LEU A 11 5.13 2.27 -1.32
C LEU A 11 5.73 3.62 -1.74
N ARG A 12 7.07 3.69 -1.82
CA ARG A 12 7.80 4.89 -2.25
C ARG A 12 7.46 5.28 -3.69
N ARG A 13 7.30 4.30 -4.57
CA ARG A 13 6.87 4.53 -5.96
C ARG A 13 5.44 5.10 -6.03
N ILE A 14 4.49 4.48 -5.33
CA ILE A 14 3.09 4.93 -5.30
C ILE A 14 3.00 6.34 -4.69
N PHE A 15 3.70 6.58 -3.58
CA PHE A 15 3.75 7.90 -2.93
C PHE A 15 4.26 8.98 -3.89
N ASN A 16 5.36 8.74 -4.61
CA ASN A 16 5.91 9.71 -5.56
C ASN A 16 4.94 9.99 -6.73
N ILE A 17 4.24 8.96 -7.23
CA ILE A 17 3.22 9.12 -8.29
C ILE A 17 2.05 9.96 -7.79
N LEU A 18 1.52 9.66 -6.60
CA LEU A 18 0.42 10.39 -6.00
C LEU A 18 0.82 11.84 -5.68
N LYS A 19 2.00 12.04 -5.12
CA LYS A 19 2.54 13.38 -4.83
C LYS A 19 2.67 14.22 -6.09
N ALA A 20 3.13 13.63 -7.20
CA ALA A 20 3.22 14.32 -8.48
C ALA A 20 1.85 14.63 -9.10
N LYS A 21 0.85 13.75 -8.94
CA LYS A 21 -0.51 13.94 -9.47
C LYS A 21 -1.36 14.91 -8.67
N ILE A 22 -1.24 14.89 -7.35
CA ILE A 22 -2.14 15.62 -6.44
C ILE A 22 -1.57 17.01 -6.09
N ARG A 23 -0.24 17.15 -6.16
CA ARG A 23 0.68 18.32 -6.13
C ARG A 23 0.38 19.58 -5.31
N SER A 24 -0.84 19.85 -4.82
CA SER A 24 -1.15 21.05 -4.03
C SER A 24 -2.42 20.97 -3.15
N TYR A 25 -3.28 19.94 -3.25
CA TYR A 25 -4.57 19.92 -2.54
C TYR A 25 -4.56 19.15 -1.21
N ILE A 26 -3.53 18.37 -0.93
CA ILE A 26 -3.54 17.35 0.13
C ILE A 26 -2.15 17.26 0.81
N ASP A 27 -2.13 17.13 2.14
CA ASP A 27 -0.91 16.97 2.94
C ASP A 27 -0.17 15.66 2.58
N ASN A 28 1.15 15.64 2.76
CA ASN A 28 1.97 14.44 2.59
C ASN A 28 1.46 13.26 3.45
N LYS A 29 0.91 13.52 4.65
CA LYS A 29 0.34 12.49 5.53
C LYS A 29 -0.84 11.79 4.88
N ASP A 30 -1.73 12.56 4.25
CA ASP A 30 -2.92 12.03 3.59
C ASP A 30 -2.56 11.31 2.29
N ILE A 31 -1.57 11.82 1.55
CA ILE A 31 -0.99 11.13 0.38
C ILE A 31 -0.39 9.77 0.81
N LEU A 32 0.27 9.70 1.95
CA LEU A 32 0.82 8.45 2.49
C LEU A 32 -0.30 7.47 2.89
N GLN A 33 -1.37 7.95 3.53
CA GLN A 33 -2.53 7.11 3.85
C GLN A 33 -3.20 6.54 2.59
N ILE A 34 -3.36 7.35 1.54
CA ILE A 34 -3.88 6.91 0.25
C ILE A 34 -2.96 5.88 -0.39
N ALA A 35 -1.64 6.11 -0.35
CA ALA A 35 -0.65 5.17 -0.90
C ALA A 35 -0.71 3.80 -0.22
N ILE A 36 -0.82 3.77 1.12
CA ILE A 36 -0.96 2.54 1.90
C ILE A 36 -2.28 1.84 1.57
N LYS A 37 -3.39 2.57 1.51
CA LYS A 37 -4.71 2.02 1.18
C LYS A 37 -4.74 1.44 -0.24
N ALA A 38 -4.16 2.15 -1.21
CA ALA A 38 -4.04 1.70 -2.58
C ALA A 38 -3.16 0.45 -2.70
N LEU A 39 -2.01 0.43 -2.02
CA LEU A 39 -1.12 -0.72 -1.99
C LEU A 39 -1.82 -1.95 -1.38
N ASN A 40 -2.54 -1.75 -0.28
CA ASN A 40 -3.28 -2.78 0.42
C ASN A 40 -4.47 -3.32 -0.39
N ASN A 41 -5.10 -2.48 -1.22
CA ASN A 41 -6.20 -2.85 -2.10
C ASN A 41 -5.75 -3.35 -3.49
N THR A 42 -4.48 -3.19 -3.84
CA THR A 42 -3.96 -3.64 -5.13
C THR A 42 -3.76 -5.15 -5.06
N ALA A 43 -4.56 -5.88 -5.82
CA ALA A 43 -4.36 -7.30 -6.05
C ALA A 43 -3.06 -7.48 -6.84
N GLY A 44 -2.08 -8.17 -6.27
CA GLY A 44 -0.84 -8.50 -6.99
C GLY A 44 -1.12 -9.41 -8.20
N PRO A 45 -0.10 -9.78 -9.01
CA PRO A 45 -0.27 -10.67 -10.16
C PRO A 45 -0.92 -12.03 -9.83
N HIS A 46 -0.94 -12.44 -8.56
CA HIS A 46 -1.62 -13.63 -8.04
C HIS A 46 -3.00 -13.34 -7.42
N ARG A 47 -3.56 -12.14 -7.66
CA ARG A 47 -4.81 -11.62 -7.07
C ARG A 47 -4.84 -11.57 -5.53
N ILE A 48 -3.67 -11.54 -4.90
CA ILE A 48 -3.58 -11.43 -3.44
C ILE A 48 -3.76 -9.95 -3.08
N ILE A 49 -4.88 -9.64 -2.43
CA ILE A 49 -5.13 -8.36 -1.77
C ILE A 49 -4.65 -8.55 -0.32
N PRO A 50 -3.54 -7.92 0.11
CA PRO A 50 -2.98 -8.10 1.45
C PRO A 50 -4.03 -7.92 2.56
N THR A 51 -4.98 -7.00 2.39
CA THR A 51 -6.07 -6.76 3.34
C THR A 51 -6.99 -7.98 3.47
N LEU A 52 -7.41 -8.57 2.34
CA LEU A 52 -8.21 -9.79 2.36
C LEU A 52 -7.45 -10.96 2.98
N LEU A 53 -6.12 -11.02 2.80
CA LEU A 53 -5.31 -12.06 3.41
C LEU A 53 -5.32 -11.93 4.94
N ILE A 54 -5.11 -10.73 5.48
CA ILE A 54 -5.13 -10.50 6.93
C ILE A 54 -6.53 -10.79 7.50
N PHE A 55 -7.61 -10.27 6.88
CA PHE A 55 -8.98 -10.54 7.32
C PHE A 55 -9.36 -12.02 7.23
N SER A 56 -8.99 -12.71 6.14
CA SER A 56 -9.28 -14.14 5.98
C SER A 56 -8.48 -15.01 6.94
N THR A 57 -7.22 -14.65 7.25
CA THR A 57 -6.45 -15.36 8.29
C THR A 57 -7.05 -15.13 9.67
N TYR A 58 -7.48 -13.90 9.98
CA TYR A 58 -8.10 -13.59 11.27
C TYR A 58 -9.46 -14.30 11.45
N LEU A 59 -10.30 -14.36 10.42
CA LEU A 59 -11.57 -15.11 10.41
C LEU A 59 -11.40 -16.63 10.50
N ARG A 60 -10.26 -17.16 10.06
CA ARG A 60 -9.92 -18.59 10.15
C ARG A 60 -9.33 -18.99 11.50
N ILE A 61 -8.91 -18.03 12.32
CA ILE A 61 -8.58 -18.26 13.73
C ILE A 61 -9.91 -18.21 14.49
N ASN A 62 -10.69 -19.26 14.35
CA ASN A 62 -11.85 -19.56 15.19
C ASN A 62 -11.81 -21.04 15.55
#